data_AF-A0A6H9GZA2-F1
#
_entry.id   AF-A0A6H9GZA2-F1
#
_cell.length_a   1.000
_cell.length_b   1.000
_cell.length_c   1.000
_cell.angle_alpha   90.00
_cell.angle_beta   90.00
_cell.angle_gamma   90.00
#
_symmetry.space_group_name_H-M   'P 1'
#
loop_
_entity.id
_entity.type
_entity.pdbx_description
1 polymer ?
#
loop_
_entity_poly.entity_id
_entity_poly.type
_entity_poly.pdbx_seq_one_letter_code
_entity_poly.pdbx_strand_id
1 'polypeptide(L)'
;MVDAATFSSDTSAIIDAFETPLEFNFQLPDPEDETIQDHDFQQQLDSFWKVCDRFDLQTEIWRGRILRAIRDREKQGGDSRGTGFLNWLKQREITKSQAYALIQLANSADTLLAEGQLDPDSINNFSKRAFVETAKSAPEIQKLVSDAARQGERITRREVKQLADEWTAMSSELLPDEVKEKAGDGSLPARHLAPLVKELEKLPDTHIETLRQEIAANPDVDTVKLITSEARSLAKYLDAAAQVQTLRRGNLDIEMALEEALRVDCLNTAADLVKQATQLEQAVAKLYTTWKRLGSLSDRLYVDTGASNPHLRSMLTCLESLTSEVIEVELDEGGQKMVRLRIISDGGS
;
A
#
# COMPACT_ATOMS: atom_id res chain seq x y z
N MET A 1 18.42 25.81 52.45
CA MET A 1 17.64 26.87 51.78
C MET A 1 18.01 26.82 50.32
N VAL A 2 17.04 26.46 49.49
CA VAL A 2 17.18 26.22 48.06
C VAL A 2 16.85 27.55 47.38
N ASP A 3 17.80 28.12 46.63
CA ASP A 3 17.53 29.28 45.78
C ASP A 3 17.15 28.82 44.38
N ALA A 4 16.04 29.37 43.91
CA ALA A 4 15.32 29.03 42.70
C ALA A 4 16.07 29.52 41.45
N ALA A 5 16.50 28.59 40.60
CA ALA A 5 16.90 28.90 39.24
C ALA A 5 15.64 29.25 38.43
N THR A 6 15.56 30.52 38.04
CA THR A 6 14.50 31.11 37.23
C THR A 6 14.61 30.56 35.80
N PHE A 7 13.62 29.77 35.36
CA PHE A 7 13.44 29.47 33.94
C PHE A 7 13.02 30.77 33.23
N SER A 8 13.93 31.37 32.46
CA SER A 8 13.58 32.46 31.54
C SER A 8 12.74 31.88 30.40
N SER A 9 11.48 32.29 30.31
CA SER A 9 10.62 32.02 29.17
C SER A 9 11.00 32.96 28.02
N ASP A 10 12.08 32.61 27.31
CA ASP A 10 12.54 33.39 26.14
C ASP A 10 11.61 33.10 24.95
N THR A 11 10.47 33.79 24.96
CA THR A 11 9.52 33.87 23.86
C THR A 11 10.16 34.47 22.61
N SER A 12 11.24 35.24 22.75
CA SER A 12 12.05 35.77 21.65
C SER A 12 12.73 34.66 20.83
N ALA A 13 13.26 33.60 21.47
CA ALA A 13 13.88 32.48 20.76
C ALA A 13 12.87 31.65 19.96
N ILE A 14 11.62 31.59 20.43
CA ILE A 14 10.51 30.94 19.71
C ILE A 14 10.09 31.80 18.51
N ILE A 15 10.06 33.13 18.65
CA ILE A 15 9.71 34.06 17.58
C ILE A 15 10.82 34.11 16.50
N ASP A 16 12.10 34.05 16.88
CA ASP A 16 13.22 33.96 15.92
C ASP A 16 13.19 32.63 15.13
N ALA A 17 12.71 31.55 15.74
CA ALA A 17 12.44 30.28 15.05
C ALA A 17 11.26 30.37 14.04
N PHE A 18 10.38 31.37 14.19
CA PHE A 18 9.32 31.67 13.21
C PHE A 18 9.81 32.52 12.02
N GLU A 19 10.95 33.18 12.08
CA GLU A 19 11.49 33.99 10.96
C GLU A 19 12.61 33.30 10.17
N THR A 20 13.26 32.30 10.76
CA THR A 20 14.31 31.52 10.09
C THR A 20 13.69 30.46 9.17
N PRO A 21 14.22 30.24 7.94
CA PRO A 21 13.90 29.04 7.18
C PRO A 21 14.22 27.85 8.07
N LEU A 22 13.14 27.21 8.51
CA LEU A 22 13.13 26.03 9.32
C LEU A 22 14.08 25.01 8.68
N GLU A 23 15.27 24.79 9.25
CA GLU A 23 16.24 23.87 8.68
C GLU A 23 15.59 22.49 8.55
N PHE A 24 15.68 21.88 7.38
CA PHE A 24 15.03 20.61 7.08
C PHE A 24 15.46 19.44 8.01
N ASN A 25 16.57 19.63 8.75
CA ASN A 25 17.17 18.69 9.69
C ASN A 25 16.67 18.87 11.13
N PHE A 26 15.41 18.49 11.38
CA PHE A 26 14.90 18.28 12.74
C PHE A 26 15.31 16.90 13.26
N GLN A 27 16.07 16.86 14.36
CA GLN A 27 16.36 15.61 15.07
C GLN A 27 15.19 15.27 16.01
N LEU A 28 14.37 14.31 15.60
CA LEU A 28 13.32 13.75 16.45
C LEU A 28 13.91 12.75 17.45
N PRO A 29 13.31 12.59 18.64
CA PRO A 29 13.72 11.54 19.57
C PRO A 29 13.58 10.16 18.92
N ASP A 30 14.56 9.28 19.17
CA ASP A 30 14.55 7.92 18.64
C ASP A 30 13.43 7.11 19.33
N PRO A 31 12.47 6.55 18.57
CA PRO A 31 11.42 5.72 19.15
C PRO A 31 11.97 4.50 19.89
N GLU A 32 13.13 3.95 19.51
CA GLU A 32 13.75 2.77 20.14
C GLU A 32 14.57 3.12 21.41
N ASP A 33 14.69 4.40 21.77
CA ASP A 33 15.47 4.81 22.95
C ASP A 33 14.71 4.57 24.26
N GLU A 34 14.97 3.44 24.91
CA GLU A 34 14.39 3.06 26.21
C GLU A 34 14.82 3.98 27.37
N THR A 35 15.84 4.84 27.18
CA THR A 35 16.30 5.77 28.24
C THR A 35 15.36 6.97 28.40
N ILE A 36 14.58 7.29 27.36
CA ILE A 36 13.59 8.36 27.39
C ILE A 36 12.29 7.81 27.98
N GLN A 37 11.75 8.46 29.01
CA GLN A 37 10.44 8.09 29.56
C GLN A 37 9.32 8.45 28.56
N ASP A 38 8.26 7.64 28.52
CA ASP A 38 7.16 7.82 27.56
C ASP A 38 6.49 9.20 27.63
N HIS A 39 6.38 9.77 28.84
CA HIS A 39 5.88 11.12 29.04
C HIS A 39 6.77 12.18 28.37
N ASP A 40 8.08 12.07 28.55
CA ASP A 40 9.05 13.02 28.01
C ASP A 40 9.16 12.91 26.50
N PHE A 41 9.10 11.68 25.97
CA PHE A 41 9.01 11.40 24.53
C PHE A 41 7.79 12.08 23.90
N GLN A 42 6.61 11.94 24.52
CA GLN A 42 5.38 12.58 24.05
C GLN A 42 5.46 14.11 24.13
N GLN A 43 5.99 14.67 25.21
CA GLN A 43 6.12 16.11 25.39
C GLN A 43 7.08 16.75 24.37
N GLN A 44 8.17 16.06 24.03
CA GLN A 44 9.08 16.49 22.97
C GLN A 44 8.37 16.51 21.61
N LEU A 45 7.69 15.42 21.24
CA LEU A 45 6.95 15.34 19.98
C LEU A 45 5.80 16.35 19.88
N ASP A 46 5.13 16.66 20.99
CA ASP A 46 4.11 17.70 21.04
C ASP A 46 4.68 19.10 20.84
N SER A 47 5.90 19.34 21.32
CA SER A 47 6.61 20.59 21.09
C SER A 47 6.96 20.73 19.60
N PHE A 48 7.48 19.67 18.97
CA PHE A 48 7.72 19.65 17.53
C PHE A 48 6.45 19.81 16.69
N TRP A 49 5.34 19.21 17.12
CA TRP A 49 4.07 19.30 16.42
C TRP A 49 3.56 20.75 16.34
N LYS A 50 3.70 21.54 17.42
CA LYS A 50 3.31 22.96 17.46
C LYS A 50 4.14 23.83 16.51
N VAL A 51 5.41 23.49 16.30
CA VAL A 51 6.27 24.21 15.33
C VAL A 51 5.83 23.94 13.89
N CYS A 52 5.16 22.81 13.64
CA CYS A 52 4.65 22.44 12.34
C CYS A 52 3.30 23.11 11.99
N ASP A 53 2.97 24.29 12.52
CA ASP A 53 1.68 24.95 12.29
C ASP A 53 1.53 25.59 10.90
N ARG A 54 2.62 25.69 10.12
CA ARG A 54 2.55 26.15 8.73
C ARG A 54 1.84 25.12 7.83
N PHE A 55 1.29 25.62 6.72
CA PHE A 55 0.62 24.81 5.70
C PHE A 55 1.49 24.69 4.44
N ASP A 56 2.75 24.30 4.62
CA ASP A 56 3.70 24.05 3.53
C ASP A 56 4.12 22.57 3.47
N LEU A 57 4.77 22.16 2.37
CA LEU A 57 5.07 20.74 2.16
C LEU A 57 6.10 20.24 3.18
N GLN A 58 7.04 21.10 3.57
CA GLN A 58 8.08 20.78 4.53
C GLN A 58 7.51 20.47 5.92
N THR A 59 6.59 21.30 6.42
CA THR A 59 5.89 21.05 7.69
C THR A 59 4.99 19.82 7.62
N GLU A 60 4.38 19.51 6.46
CA GLU A 60 3.66 18.25 6.28
C GLU A 60 4.58 17.01 6.33
N ILE A 61 5.78 17.08 5.75
CA ILE A 61 6.80 16.02 5.85
C ILE A 61 7.16 15.80 7.32
N TRP A 62 7.36 16.87 8.09
CA TRP A 62 7.67 16.76 9.52
C TRP A 62 6.53 16.19 10.35
N ARG A 63 5.29 16.64 10.12
CA ARG A 63 4.11 16.02 10.73
C ARG A 63 4.08 14.50 10.46
N GLY A 64 4.44 14.09 9.24
CA GLY A 64 4.59 12.68 8.89
C GLY A 64 5.68 11.95 9.69
N ARG A 65 6.86 12.57 9.88
CA ARG A 65 7.95 12.01 10.69
C ARG A 65 7.58 11.87 12.17
N ILE A 66 6.90 12.88 12.75
CA ILE A 66 6.39 12.84 14.12
C ILE A 66 5.38 11.69 14.27
N LEU A 67 4.40 11.60 13.38
CA LEU A 67 3.40 10.53 13.38
C LEU A 67 4.05 9.14 13.29
N ARG A 68 5.11 9.01 12.49
CA ARG A 68 5.89 7.77 12.37
C ARG A 68 6.58 7.41 13.69
N ALA A 69 7.25 8.37 14.33
CA ALA A 69 7.93 8.17 15.62
C ALA A 69 6.95 7.71 16.72
N ILE A 70 5.78 8.36 16.84
CA ILE A 70 4.74 7.97 17.81
C ILE A 70 4.27 6.54 17.56
N ARG A 71 3.96 6.23 16.29
CA ARG A 71 3.50 4.90 15.90
C ARG A 71 4.55 3.83 16.21
N ASP A 72 5.81 4.10 15.92
CA ASP A 72 6.88 3.12 16.07
C ASP A 72 7.25 2.90 17.54
N ARG A 73 7.27 3.95 18.37
CA ARG A 73 7.39 3.85 19.84
C ARG A 73 6.31 2.95 20.44
N GLU A 74 5.06 3.11 19.99
CA GLU A 74 3.94 2.31 20.53
C GLU A 74 3.97 0.83 20.11
N LYS A 75 4.61 0.50 18.98
CA LYS A 75 4.75 -0.91 18.57
C LYS A 75 5.65 -1.70 19.52
N GLN A 76 6.56 -1.05 20.22
CA GLN A 76 7.53 -1.70 21.12
C GLN A 76 6.92 -2.05 22.49
N GLY A 77 6.04 -1.20 23.03
CA GLY A 77 5.45 -1.34 24.38
C GLY A 77 4.36 -2.41 24.52
N GLY A 78 4.58 -3.60 23.94
CA GLY A 78 3.60 -4.66 23.70
C GLY A 78 2.63 -4.97 24.86
N ASP A 79 1.40 -4.45 24.74
CA ASP A 79 0.15 -5.06 25.24
C ASP A 79 -1.08 -4.31 24.71
N SER A 80 -0.91 -3.06 24.27
CA SER A 80 -1.97 -2.16 23.79
C SER A 80 -1.77 -1.76 22.32
N ARG A 81 -1.62 -2.74 21.41
CA ARG A 81 -1.23 -2.49 19.99
C ARG A 81 -2.16 -1.47 19.30
N GLY A 82 -1.70 -0.22 19.19
CA GLY A 82 -2.29 0.85 18.38
C GLY A 82 -3.32 1.73 19.10
N THR A 83 -3.67 1.47 20.35
CA THR A 83 -4.62 2.29 21.11
C THR A 83 -4.07 3.67 21.48
N GLY A 84 -2.78 3.77 21.83
CA GLY A 84 -2.08 5.00 22.14
C GLY A 84 -1.98 5.93 20.93
N PHE A 85 -1.54 5.44 19.77
CA PHE A 85 -1.50 6.19 18.52
C PHE A 85 -2.90 6.60 18.08
N LEU A 86 -3.88 5.69 18.13
CA LEU A 86 -5.27 6.04 17.80
C LEU A 86 -5.85 7.10 18.76
N ASN A 87 -5.51 7.05 20.05
CA ASN A 87 -5.94 8.07 21.02
C ASN A 87 -5.25 9.41 20.76
N TRP A 88 -3.94 9.39 20.46
CA TRP A 88 -3.18 10.59 20.10
C TRP A 88 -3.74 11.26 18.85
N LEU A 89 -4.11 10.46 17.83
CA LEU A 89 -4.79 10.94 16.62
C LEU A 89 -6.16 11.55 16.94
N LYS A 90 -6.97 10.89 17.77
CA LYS A 90 -8.30 11.38 18.18
C LYS A 90 -8.22 12.74 18.89
N GLN A 91 -7.27 12.92 19.80
CA GLN A 91 -7.06 14.18 20.52
C GLN A 91 -6.75 15.37 19.59
N ARG A 92 -6.26 15.10 18.38
CA ARG A 92 -5.85 16.09 17.38
C ARG A 92 -6.76 16.09 16.15
N GLU A 93 -7.89 15.38 16.22
CA GLU A 93 -8.87 15.28 15.13
C GLU A 93 -8.28 14.77 13.80
N ILE A 94 -7.24 13.95 13.86
CA ILE A 94 -6.57 13.39 12.69
C ILE A 94 -7.17 12.03 12.36
N THR A 95 -7.61 11.85 11.11
CA THR A 95 -8.10 10.55 10.65
C THR A 95 -6.94 9.55 10.45
N LYS A 96 -7.21 8.25 10.63
CA LYS A 96 -6.22 7.20 10.38
C LYS A 96 -5.65 7.29 8.96
N SER A 97 -6.50 7.48 7.94
CA SER A 97 -6.07 7.62 6.54
C SER A 97 -5.15 8.83 6.33
N GLN A 98 -5.47 9.97 6.92
CA GLN A 98 -4.63 11.17 6.87
C GLN A 98 -3.27 10.93 7.53
N ALA A 99 -3.23 10.28 8.69
CA ALA A 99 -1.99 9.98 9.39
C ALA A 99 -1.06 9.10 8.53
N TYR A 100 -1.59 8.01 7.95
CA TYR A 100 -0.80 7.14 7.07
C TYR A 100 -0.36 7.84 5.77
N ALA A 101 -1.16 8.78 5.24
CA ALA A 101 -0.76 9.58 4.08
C ALA A 101 0.42 10.52 4.40
N LEU A 102 0.43 11.14 5.59
CA LEU A 102 1.55 11.97 6.05
C LEU A 102 2.81 11.13 6.33
N ILE A 103 2.66 9.96 6.95
CA ILE A 103 3.77 9.02 7.14
C ILE A 103 4.36 8.58 5.79
N GLN A 104 3.52 8.28 4.80
CA GLN A 104 3.99 7.95 3.45
C GLN A 104 4.76 9.11 2.81
N LEU A 105 4.28 10.33 2.96
CA LEU A 105 4.97 11.52 2.49
C LEU A 105 6.35 11.67 3.14
N ALA A 106 6.45 11.49 4.46
CA ALA A 106 7.71 11.53 5.19
C ALA A 106 8.69 10.45 4.71
N ASN A 107 8.24 9.21 4.56
CA ASN A 107 9.07 8.14 4.03
C ASN A 107 9.60 8.46 2.62
N SER A 108 8.74 9.04 1.77
CA SER A 108 9.12 9.46 0.41
C SER A 108 10.21 10.53 0.44
N ALA A 109 10.12 11.48 1.38
CA ALA A 109 11.10 12.55 1.54
C ALA A 109 12.44 12.01 2.03
N ASP A 110 12.41 11.13 3.03
CA ASP A 110 13.62 10.53 3.59
C ASP A 110 14.38 9.72 2.52
N THR A 111 13.68 8.97 1.67
CA THR A 111 14.28 8.26 0.53
C THR A 111 14.97 9.22 -0.44
N LEU A 112 14.25 10.25 -0.90
CA LEU A 112 14.81 11.20 -1.88
C LEU A 112 16.02 11.98 -1.35
N LEU A 113 16.06 12.27 -0.04
CA LEU A 113 17.18 12.94 0.59
C LEU A 113 18.37 12.03 0.83
N ALA A 114 18.12 10.79 1.28
CA ALA A 114 19.17 9.80 1.49
C ALA A 114 19.92 9.50 0.17
N GLU A 115 19.21 9.53 -0.95
CA GLU A 115 19.78 9.33 -2.29
C GLU A 115 20.42 10.61 -2.87
N GLY A 116 20.39 11.74 -2.14
CA GLY A 116 20.96 13.02 -2.56
C GLY A 116 20.22 13.67 -3.74
N GLN A 117 19.00 13.22 -4.04
CA GLN A 117 18.22 13.66 -5.19
C GLN A 117 17.30 14.85 -4.88
N LEU A 118 17.23 15.28 -3.63
CA LEU A 118 16.38 16.38 -3.20
C LEU A 118 17.19 17.48 -2.54
N ASP A 119 16.98 18.70 -3.01
CA ASP A 119 17.48 19.91 -2.37
C ASP A 119 16.42 20.41 -1.38
N PRO A 120 16.72 20.50 -0.06
CA PRO A 120 15.78 20.95 0.96
C PRO A 120 15.08 22.28 0.64
N ASP A 121 15.80 23.21 0.01
CA ASP A 121 15.28 24.55 -0.31
C ASP A 121 14.27 24.52 -1.47
N SER A 122 14.28 23.44 -2.28
CA SER A 122 13.39 23.25 -3.42
C SER A 122 12.09 22.52 -3.07
N ILE A 123 11.96 21.98 -1.86
CA ILE A 123 10.83 21.10 -1.47
C ILE A 123 9.48 21.81 -1.66
N ASN A 124 9.41 23.08 -1.29
CA ASN A 124 8.17 23.85 -1.39
C ASN A 124 7.77 24.19 -2.83
N ASN A 125 8.59 23.86 -3.83
CA ASN A 125 8.23 23.96 -5.25
C ASN A 125 7.40 22.76 -5.74
N PHE A 126 7.34 21.67 -4.95
CA PHE A 126 6.48 20.52 -5.24
C PHE A 126 5.09 20.68 -4.64
N SER A 127 4.08 20.24 -5.39
CA SER A 127 2.82 19.84 -4.75
C SER A 127 3.00 18.52 -4.00
N LYS A 128 2.28 18.31 -2.89
CA LYS A 128 2.30 17.06 -2.11
C LYS A 128 2.18 15.80 -2.96
N ARG A 129 1.28 15.82 -3.94
CA ARG A 129 1.03 14.67 -4.82
C ARG A 129 2.15 14.49 -5.85
N ALA A 130 2.76 15.57 -6.32
CA ALA A 130 3.93 15.49 -7.19
C ALA A 130 5.09 14.84 -6.46
N PHE A 131 5.37 15.29 -5.24
CA PHE A 131 6.46 14.77 -4.43
C PHE A 131 6.39 13.26 -4.21
N VAL A 132 5.21 12.75 -3.85
CA VAL A 132 4.98 11.30 -3.68
C VAL A 132 5.07 10.53 -5.01
N GLU A 133 4.72 11.16 -6.13
CA GLU A 133 4.87 10.55 -7.47
C GLU A 133 6.35 10.52 -7.88
N THR A 134 7.11 11.59 -7.61
CA THR A 134 8.55 11.70 -7.88
C THR A 134 9.31 10.61 -7.14
N ALA A 135 9.05 10.43 -5.84
CA ALA A 135 9.70 9.39 -5.04
C ALA A 135 9.45 7.95 -5.53
N LYS A 136 8.41 7.72 -6.34
CA LYS A 136 8.10 6.41 -6.95
C LYS A 136 8.62 6.26 -8.37
N SER A 137 9.13 7.34 -8.95
CA SER A 137 9.62 7.38 -10.32
C SER A 137 11.07 6.89 -10.40
N ALA A 138 11.55 6.59 -11.61
CA ALA A 138 12.93 6.19 -11.83
C ALA A 138 13.93 7.30 -11.40
N PRO A 139 15.18 6.97 -11.03
CA PRO A 139 16.18 7.94 -10.59
C PRO A 139 16.42 9.07 -11.59
N GLU A 140 16.32 8.81 -12.89
CA GLU A 140 16.49 9.80 -13.94
C GLU A 140 15.37 10.86 -13.91
N ILE A 141 14.13 10.42 -13.67
CA ILE A 141 12.98 11.31 -13.51
C ILE A 141 13.07 12.10 -12.21
N GLN A 142 13.49 11.45 -11.13
CA GLN A 142 13.71 12.11 -9.85
C GLN A 142 14.73 13.26 -10.01
N LYS A 143 15.87 13.01 -10.66
CA LYS A 143 16.87 14.05 -10.97
C LYS A 143 16.30 15.19 -11.81
N LEU A 144 15.66 14.87 -12.95
CA LEU A 144 15.09 15.88 -13.85
C LEU A 144 14.09 16.80 -13.14
N VAL A 145 13.18 16.20 -12.37
CA VAL A 145 12.15 16.95 -11.64
C VAL A 145 12.76 17.77 -10.51
N SER A 146 13.74 17.22 -9.79
CA SER A 146 14.43 17.95 -8.72
C SER A 146 15.27 19.11 -9.24
N ASP A 147 15.91 18.98 -10.39
CA ASP A 147 16.65 20.07 -11.02
C ASP A 147 15.70 21.19 -11.48
N ALA A 148 14.54 20.85 -12.07
CA ALA A 148 13.50 21.82 -12.39
C ALA A 148 12.96 22.53 -11.13
N ALA A 149 12.73 21.79 -10.04
CA ALA A 149 12.34 22.36 -8.77
C ALA A 149 13.41 23.28 -8.19
N ARG A 150 14.70 22.94 -8.30
CA ARG A 150 15.82 23.79 -7.85
C ARG A 150 15.87 25.12 -8.64
N GLN A 151 15.50 25.10 -9.91
CA GLN A 151 15.40 26.30 -10.75
C GLN A 151 14.18 27.19 -10.42
N GLY A 152 13.33 26.76 -9.47
CA GLY A 152 12.16 27.51 -9.03
C GLY A 152 10.86 27.14 -9.76
N GLU A 153 10.87 26.10 -10.60
CA GLU A 153 9.66 25.66 -11.29
C GLU A 153 8.69 24.95 -10.34
N ARG A 154 7.40 25.22 -10.49
CA ARG A 154 6.35 24.59 -9.69
C ARG A 154 6.02 23.22 -10.25
N ILE A 155 6.37 22.18 -9.51
CA ILE A 155 6.18 20.79 -9.93
C ILE A 155 4.81 20.26 -9.54
N THR A 156 4.05 19.86 -10.55
CA THR A 156 2.74 19.22 -10.41
C THR A 156 2.82 17.71 -10.67
N ARG A 157 1.85 16.97 -10.10
CA ARG A 157 1.77 15.51 -10.30
C ARG A 157 1.63 15.14 -11.78
N ARG A 158 0.96 15.98 -12.57
CA ARG A 158 0.73 15.72 -13.99
C ARG A 158 2.04 15.75 -14.77
N GLU A 159 2.91 16.72 -14.50
CA GLU A 159 4.23 16.85 -15.14
C GLU A 159 5.13 15.67 -14.78
N VAL A 160 5.22 15.32 -13.48
CA VAL A 160 6.00 14.15 -13.04
C VAL A 160 5.54 12.88 -13.74
N LYS A 161 4.22 12.67 -13.80
CA LYS A 161 3.65 11.51 -14.47
C LYS A 161 3.92 11.51 -15.98
N GLN A 162 3.81 12.67 -16.62
CA GLN A 162 4.08 12.79 -18.05
C GLN A 162 5.54 12.44 -18.36
N LEU A 163 6.50 13.02 -17.62
CA LEU A 163 7.92 12.71 -17.77
C LEU A 163 8.20 11.22 -17.53
N ALA A 164 7.60 10.63 -16.50
CA ALA A 164 7.75 9.21 -16.22
C ALA A 164 7.18 8.31 -17.34
N ASP A 165 6.02 8.67 -17.89
CA ASP A 165 5.40 7.94 -18.99
C ASP A 165 6.25 8.07 -20.28
N GLU A 166 6.77 9.26 -20.58
CA GLU A 166 7.67 9.54 -21.72
C GLU A 166 8.99 8.79 -21.61
N TRP A 167 9.62 8.82 -20.43
CA TRP A 167 10.84 8.08 -20.17
C TRP A 167 10.62 6.59 -20.38
N THR A 168 9.55 6.03 -19.81
CA THR A 168 9.20 4.62 -19.97
C THR A 168 8.99 4.26 -21.45
N ALA A 169 8.31 5.10 -22.23
CA ALA A 169 8.10 4.88 -23.65
C ALA A 169 9.41 4.89 -24.46
N MET A 170 10.35 5.78 -24.12
CA MET A 170 11.59 5.94 -24.88
C MET A 170 12.70 4.96 -24.44
N SER A 171 12.76 4.61 -23.16
CA SER A 171 13.83 3.77 -22.59
C SER A 171 13.50 2.29 -22.58
N SER A 172 12.23 1.89 -22.75
CA SER A 172 11.84 0.48 -22.68
C SER A 172 12.33 -0.31 -23.89
N GLU A 173 12.98 -1.45 -23.64
CA GLU A 173 13.38 -2.40 -24.69
C GLU A 173 12.22 -3.28 -25.18
N LEU A 174 11.11 -3.30 -24.43
CA LEU A 174 9.92 -4.12 -24.73
C LEU A 174 9.07 -3.53 -25.86
N LEU A 175 9.23 -2.24 -26.17
CA LEU A 175 8.51 -1.58 -27.26
C LEU A 175 9.27 -1.72 -28.58
N PRO A 176 8.58 -2.06 -29.69
CA PRO A 176 9.15 -2.00 -31.04
C PRO A 176 9.63 -0.58 -31.41
N ASP A 177 10.60 -0.50 -32.32
CA ASP A 177 11.19 0.77 -32.74
C ASP A 177 10.16 1.67 -33.45
N GLU A 178 9.23 1.08 -34.21
CA GLU A 178 8.15 1.79 -34.90
C GLU A 178 7.23 2.53 -33.91
N VAL A 179 7.05 1.96 -32.71
CA VAL A 179 6.23 2.55 -31.65
C VAL A 179 6.98 3.68 -30.96
N LYS A 180 8.30 3.54 -30.78
CA LYS A 180 9.16 4.58 -30.20
C LYS A 180 9.26 5.79 -31.12
N GLU A 181 9.38 5.58 -32.43
CA GLU A 181 9.35 6.65 -33.42
C GLU A 181 8.04 7.45 -33.34
N LYS A 182 6.90 6.74 -33.27
CA LYS A 182 5.58 7.36 -33.10
C LYS A 182 5.34 8.00 -31.73
N ALA A 183 6.04 7.54 -30.70
CA ALA A 183 6.04 8.23 -29.41
C ALA A 183 6.81 9.55 -29.50
N GLY A 184 7.95 9.56 -30.21
CA GLY A 184 8.79 10.73 -30.42
C GLY A 184 8.18 11.81 -31.31
N ASP A 185 7.41 11.43 -32.34
CA ASP A 185 6.69 12.38 -33.20
C ASP A 185 5.36 12.89 -32.60
N GLY A 186 4.95 12.32 -31.46
CA GLY A 186 3.73 12.69 -30.74
C GLY A 186 2.44 12.13 -31.32
N SER A 187 2.50 11.28 -32.35
CA SER A 187 1.33 10.60 -32.93
C SER A 187 0.74 9.55 -31.99
N LEU A 188 1.59 8.95 -31.13
CA LEU A 188 1.18 7.97 -30.13
C LEU A 188 1.53 8.45 -28.71
N PRO A 189 0.55 8.89 -27.90
CA PRO A 189 0.82 9.45 -26.58
C PRO A 189 1.44 8.45 -25.59
N ALA A 190 2.56 8.82 -24.96
CA ALA A 190 3.29 8.00 -23.99
C ALA A 190 2.43 7.48 -22.81
N ARG A 191 1.37 8.22 -22.44
CA ARG A 191 0.38 7.81 -21.42
C ARG A 191 -0.31 6.47 -21.72
N HIS A 192 -0.34 6.04 -22.98
CA HIS A 192 -0.91 4.75 -23.41
C HIS A 192 0.15 3.66 -23.48
N LEU A 193 1.42 4.02 -23.69
CA LEU A 193 2.55 3.09 -23.75
C LEU A 193 3.05 2.68 -22.36
N ALA A 194 3.09 3.61 -21.40
CA ALA A 194 3.58 3.28 -20.06
C ALA A 194 2.75 2.18 -19.35
N PRO A 195 1.41 2.16 -19.43
CA PRO A 195 0.63 1.02 -18.96
C PRO A 195 0.95 -0.29 -19.68
N LEU A 196 1.15 -0.25 -21.00
CA LEU A 196 1.50 -1.43 -21.79
C LEU A 196 2.83 -2.03 -21.32
N VAL A 197 3.89 -1.21 -21.23
CA VAL A 197 5.22 -1.66 -20.77
C VAL A 197 5.12 -2.35 -19.41
N LYS A 198 4.38 -1.76 -18.46
CA LYS A 198 4.18 -2.33 -17.13
C LYS A 198 3.46 -3.68 -17.11
N GLU A 199 2.57 -3.94 -18.07
CA GLU A 199 1.92 -5.25 -18.18
C GLU A 199 2.86 -6.25 -18.89
N LEU A 200 3.59 -5.82 -19.93
CA LEU A 200 4.58 -6.65 -20.63
C LEU A 200 5.71 -7.13 -19.71
N GLU A 201 6.19 -6.29 -18.79
CA GLU A 201 7.22 -6.65 -17.79
C GLU A 201 6.84 -7.84 -16.90
N LYS A 202 5.54 -8.18 -16.82
CA LYS A 202 5.03 -9.30 -16.01
C LYS A 202 4.95 -10.60 -16.80
N LEU A 203 5.14 -10.55 -18.12
CA LEU A 203 4.92 -11.68 -19.01
C LEU A 203 6.22 -12.42 -19.33
N PRO A 204 6.14 -13.72 -19.64
CA PRO A 204 7.24 -14.46 -20.28
C PRO A 204 7.59 -13.92 -21.68
N ASP A 205 8.87 -14.00 -22.05
CA ASP A 205 9.40 -13.50 -23.33
C ASP A 205 8.65 -14.05 -24.56
N THR A 206 8.17 -15.28 -24.50
CA THR A 206 7.40 -15.94 -25.56
C THR A 206 6.12 -15.19 -25.91
N HIS A 207 5.37 -14.74 -24.90
CA HIS A 207 4.14 -13.97 -25.08
C HIS A 207 4.41 -12.50 -25.39
N ILE A 208 5.52 -11.95 -24.90
CA ILE A 208 5.92 -10.58 -25.24
C ILE A 208 6.17 -10.48 -26.74
N GLU A 209 6.90 -11.44 -27.33
CA GLU A 209 7.25 -11.40 -28.76
C GLU A 209 6.01 -11.42 -29.67
N THR A 210 5.00 -12.24 -29.34
CA THR A 210 3.74 -12.27 -30.11
C THR A 210 3.02 -10.92 -30.06
N LEU A 211 2.92 -10.32 -28.87
CA LEU A 211 2.26 -9.02 -28.71
C LEU A 211 3.07 -7.89 -29.38
N ARG A 212 4.40 -7.96 -29.36
CA ARG A 212 5.28 -7.00 -30.05
C ARG A 212 5.07 -7.01 -31.56
N GLN A 213 4.94 -8.19 -32.16
CA GLN A 213 4.69 -8.32 -33.60
C GLN A 213 3.36 -7.68 -34.01
N GLU A 214 2.31 -7.85 -33.20
CA GLU A 214 1.01 -7.23 -33.45
C GLU A 214 1.04 -5.71 -33.34
N ILE A 215 1.71 -5.16 -32.31
CA ILE A 215 1.87 -3.70 -32.17
C ILE A 215 2.71 -3.13 -33.32
N ALA A 216 3.80 -3.81 -33.71
CA ALA A 216 4.67 -3.38 -34.80
C ALA A 216 3.91 -3.34 -36.14
N ALA A 217 3.01 -4.30 -36.37
CA ALA A 217 2.19 -4.35 -37.57
C ALA A 217 1.20 -3.17 -37.67
N ASN A 218 0.57 -2.78 -36.55
CA ASN A 218 -0.39 -1.66 -36.52
C ASN A 218 -0.16 -0.76 -35.29
N PRO A 219 0.83 0.16 -35.34
CA PRO A 219 1.18 0.97 -34.20
C PRO A 219 0.25 2.19 -34.11
N ASP A 220 -0.99 1.95 -33.67
CA ASP A 220 -1.99 2.97 -33.40
C ASP A 220 -2.49 2.90 -31.94
N VAL A 221 -3.25 3.93 -31.53
CA VAL A 221 -3.72 4.08 -30.15
C VAL A 221 -4.70 2.98 -29.73
N ASP A 222 -5.50 2.46 -30.65
CA ASP A 222 -6.54 1.48 -30.32
C ASP A 222 -5.95 0.06 -30.23
N THR A 223 -5.02 -0.28 -31.12
CA THR A 223 -4.18 -1.48 -31.01
C THR A 223 -3.40 -1.49 -29.70
N VAL A 224 -2.75 -0.38 -29.32
CA VAL A 224 -2.03 -0.31 -28.04
C VAL A 224 -2.96 -0.56 -26.85
N LYS A 225 -4.18 0.00 -26.85
CA LYS A 225 -5.16 -0.25 -25.78
C LYS A 225 -5.61 -1.72 -25.75
N LEU A 226 -5.88 -2.30 -26.91
CA LEU A 226 -6.29 -3.69 -27.04
C LEU A 226 -5.21 -4.60 -26.47
N ILE A 227 -3.97 -4.43 -26.93
CA ILE A 227 -2.83 -5.25 -26.51
C ILE A 227 -2.48 -5.01 -25.04
N THR A 228 -2.66 -3.78 -24.52
CA THR A 228 -2.56 -3.53 -23.07
C THR A 228 -3.58 -4.35 -22.29
N SER A 229 -4.81 -4.47 -22.81
CA SER A 229 -5.87 -5.24 -22.15
C SER A 229 -5.61 -6.74 -22.19
N GLU A 230 -5.11 -7.25 -23.31
CA GLU A 230 -4.71 -8.65 -23.48
C GLU A 230 -3.53 -9.01 -22.60
N ALA A 231 -2.46 -8.19 -22.60
CA ALA A 231 -1.31 -8.35 -21.73
C ALA A 231 -1.70 -8.39 -20.25
N ARG A 232 -2.62 -7.51 -19.82
CA ARG A 232 -3.16 -7.52 -18.46
C ARG A 232 -3.89 -8.82 -18.15
N SER A 233 -4.72 -9.31 -19.06
CA SER A 233 -5.48 -10.54 -18.84
C SER A 233 -4.60 -11.78 -18.84
N LEU A 234 -3.55 -11.79 -19.66
CA LEU A 234 -2.54 -12.85 -19.69
C LEU A 234 -1.73 -12.86 -18.39
N ALA A 235 -1.24 -11.69 -17.93
CA ALA A 235 -0.53 -11.55 -16.66
C ALA A 235 -1.39 -12.02 -15.48
N LYS A 236 -2.67 -11.62 -15.48
CA LYS A 236 -3.65 -12.02 -14.46
C LYS A 236 -3.93 -13.52 -14.49
N TYR A 237 -4.04 -14.13 -15.67
CA TYR A 237 -4.23 -15.57 -15.82
C TYR A 237 -3.04 -16.33 -15.24
N LEU A 238 -1.81 -15.98 -15.66
CA LEU A 238 -0.59 -16.65 -15.22
C LEU A 238 -0.37 -16.52 -13.71
N ASP A 239 -0.49 -15.31 -13.15
CA ASP A 239 -0.35 -15.07 -11.70
C ASP A 239 -1.40 -15.84 -10.90
N ALA A 240 -2.67 -15.78 -11.30
CA ALA A 240 -3.73 -16.49 -10.59
C ALA A 240 -3.55 -18.01 -10.71
N ALA A 241 -3.25 -18.53 -11.90
CA ALA A 241 -3.08 -19.96 -12.15
C ALA A 241 -1.93 -20.55 -11.33
N ALA A 242 -0.84 -19.79 -11.19
CA ALA A 242 0.26 -20.16 -10.31
C ALA A 242 -0.19 -20.28 -8.85
N GLN A 243 -1.17 -19.52 -8.37
CA GLN A 243 -1.59 -19.52 -6.96
C GLN A 243 -2.64 -20.60 -6.61
N VAL A 244 -3.42 -21.10 -7.57
CA VAL A 244 -4.51 -22.05 -7.29
C VAL A 244 -3.97 -23.46 -7.01
N GLN A 245 -4.13 -23.93 -5.78
CA GLN A 245 -3.68 -25.26 -5.35
C GLN A 245 -4.42 -26.38 -6.08
N THR A 246 -5.71 -26.19 -6.35
CA THR A 246 -6.54 -27.15 -7.09
C THR A 246 -5.99 -27.40 -8.50
N LEU A 247 -5.57 -26.33 -9.20
CA LEU A 247 -4.96 -26.44 -10.53
C LEU A 247 -3.59 -27.11 -10.47
N ARG A 248 -2.79 -26.87 -9.42
CA ARG A 248 -1.50 -27.56 -9.22
C ARG A 248 -1.65 -29.07 -8.96
N ARG A 249 -2.80 -29.50 -8.42
CA ARG A 249 -3.08 -30.92 -8.11
C ARG A 249 -3.73 -31.66 -9.26
N GLY A 250 -4.57 -30.97 -10.04
CA GLY A 250 -5.01 -31.48 -11.33
C GLY A 250 -3.80 -31.49 -12.25
N ASN A 251 -3.48 -32.64 -12.86
CA ASN A 251 -2.38 -32.74 -13.83
C ASN A 251 -2.75 -31.99 -15.13
N LEU A 252 -2.89 -30.67 -15.04
CA LEU A 252 -3.35 -29.77 -16.08
C LEU A 252 -2.15 -29.06 -16.68
N ASP A 253 -2.08 -29.06 -18.01
CA ASP A 253 -1.17 -28.19 -18.75
C ASP A 253 -1.81 -26.80 -18.85
N ILE A 254 -1.32 -25.87 -18.02
CA ILE A 254 -1.82 -24.50 -17.92
C ILE A 254 -1.51 -23.70 -19.19
N GLU A 255 -0.39 -24.00 -19.87
CA GLU A 255 -0.03 -23.32 -21.11
C GLU A 255 -0.93 -23.76 -22.25
N MET A 256 -1.21 -25.06 -22.38
CA MET A 256 -2.19 -25.53 -23.38
C MET A 256 -3.59 -24.94 -23.14
N ALA A 257 -4.04 -24.85 -21.87
CA ALA A 257 -5.33 -24.25 -21.55
C ALA A 257 -5.38 -22.75 -21.90
N LEU A 258 -4.25 -22.04 -21.76
CA LEU A 258 -4.11 -20.65 -22.17
C LEU A 258 -4.20 -20.51 -23.71
N GLU A 259 -3.50 -21.35 -24.45
CA GLU A 259 -3.55 -21.37 -25.92
C GLU A 259 -4.98 -21.63 -26.43
N GLU A 260 -5.70 -22.57 -25.81
CA GLU A 260 -7.10 -22.83 -26.14
C GLU A 260 -7.99 -21.62 -25.84
N ALA A 261 -7.76 -20.92 -24.72
CA ALA A 261 -8.50 -19.72 -24.37
C ALA A 261 -8.25 -18.56 -25.33
N LEU A 262 -7.01 -18.40 -25.81
CA LEU A 262 -6.66 -17.44 -26.86
C LEU A 262 -7.33 -17.80 -28.19
N ARG A 263 -7.28 -19.08 -28.59
CA ARG A 263 -7.87 -19.57 -29.83
C ARG A 263 -9.38 -19.36 -29.93
N VAL A 264 -10.08 -19.40 -28.79
CA VAL A 264 -11.55 -19.23 -28.70
C VAL A 264 -11.94 -17.82 -28.26
N ASP A 265 -10.98 -16.89 -28.14
CA ASP A 265 -11.19 -15.49 -27.72
C ASP A 265 -11.93 -15.36 -26.37
N CYS A 266 -11.54 -16.19 -25.40
CA CYS A 266 -12.15 -16.22 -24.06
C CYS A 266 -11.13 -16.02 -22.92
N LEU A 267 -9.93 -15.50 -23.23
CA LEU A 267 -8.85 -15.24 -22.27
C LEU A 267 -9.33 -14.44 -21.04
N ASN A 268 -10.11 -13.37 -21.26
CA ASN A 268 -10.63 -12.55 -20.17
C ASN A 268 -11.46 -13.37 -19.18
N THR A 269 -12.36 -14.21 -19.69
CA THR A 269 -13.22 -15.08 -18.89
C THR A 269 -12.41 -16.17 -18.19
N ALA A 270 -11.43 -16.78 -18.87
CA ALA A 270 -10.53 -17.75 -18.27
C ALA A 270 -9.71 -17.13 -17.12
N ALA A 271 -9.15 -15.93 -17.33
CA ALA A 271 -8.41 -15.19 -16.31
C ALA A 271 -9.29 -14.81 -15.11
N ASP A 272 -10.54 -14.42 -15.34
CA ASP A 272 -11.51 -14.19 -14.28
C ASP A 272 -11.87 -15.45 -13.51
N LEU A 273 -12.11 -16.57 -14.19
CA LEU A 273 -12.42 -17.86 -13.57
C LEU A 273 -11.30 -18.30 -12.62
N VAL A 274 -10.06 -18.28 -13.10
CA VAL A 274 -8.89 -18.69 -12.30
C VAL A 274 -8.70 -17.74 -11.11
N LYS A 275 -8.86 -16.42 -11.30
CA LYS A 275 -8.81 -15.46 -10.20
C LYS A 275 -9.88 -15.74 -9.13
N GLN A 276 -11.11 -16.04 -9.53
CA GLN A 276 -12.18 -16.38 -8.59
C GLN A 276 -11.86 -17.68 -7.84
N ALA A 277 -11.27 -18.67 -8.52
CA ALA A 277 -10.80 -19.89 -7.87
C ALA A 277 -9.74 -19.58 -6.80
N THR A 278 -8.75 -18.72 -7.09
CA THR A 278 -7.74 -18.28 -6.10
C THR A 278 -8.40 -17.60 -4.90
N GLN A 279 -9.37 -16.72 -5.13
CA GLN A 279 -10.08 -16.00 -4.07
C GLN A 279 -10.87 -16.96 -3.17
N LEU A 280 -11.53 -17.96 -3.77
CA LEU A 280 -12.28 -18.96 -3.03
C LEU A 280 -11.36 -19.82 -2.15
N GLU A 281 -10.22 -20.29 -2.67
CA GLU A 281 -9.24 -21.04 -1.87
C GLU A 281 -8.71 -20.22 -0.69
N GLN A 282 -8.35 -18.95 -0.92
CA GLN A 282 -7.91 -18.06 0.14
C GLN A 282 -9.01 -17.79 1.19
N ALA A 283 -10.27 -17.67 0.76
CA ALA A 283 -11.40 -17.51 1.66
C ALA A 283 -11.61 -18.77 2.52
N VAL A 284 -11.50 -19.96 1.94
CA VAL A 284 -11.58 -21.24 2.66
C VAL A 284 -10.44 -21.36 3.68
N ALA A 285 -9.21 -20.99 3.32
CA ALA A 285 -8.08 -20.98 4.26
C ALA A 285 -8.29 -20.00 5.42
N LYS A 286 -8.80 -18.80 5.14
CA LYS A 286 -9.17 -17.81 6.17
C LYS A 286 -10.31 -18.29 7.05
N LEU A 287 -11.32 -18.94 6.47
CA LEU A 287 -12.43 -19.55 7.21
C LEU A 287 -11.89 -20.60 8.18
N TYR A 288 -11.04 -21.52 7.71
CA TYR A 288 -10.47 -22.58 8.55
C TYR A 288 -9.65 -22.02 9.72
N THR A 289 -8.78 -21.04 9.46
CA THR A 289 -7.96 -20.41 10.53
C THR A 289 -8.82 -19.63 11.53
N THR A 290 -9.86 -18.94 11.05
CA THR A 290 -10.80 -18.21 11.91
C THR A 290 -11.65 -19.15 12.75
N TRP A 291 -12.18 -20.22 12.15
CA TRP A 291 -12.93 -21.28 12.82
C TRP A 291 -12.11 -21.94 13.93
N LYS A 292 -10.87 -22.36 13.63
CA LYS A 292 -9.96 -22.97 14.61
C LYS A 292 -9.68 -22.03 15.80
N ARG A 293 -9.47 -20.73 15.52
CA ARG A 293 -9.29 -19.71 16.57
C ARG A 293 -10.56 -19.53 17.39
N LEU A 294 -11.72 -19.45 16.76
CA LEU A 294 -13.02 -19.30 17.43
C LEU A 294 -13.27 -20.48 18.37
N GLY A 295 -13.04 -21.72 17.93
CA GLY A 295 -13.11 -22.91 18.77
C GLY A 295 -12.20 -22.81 19.99
N SER A 296 -10.92 -22.47 19.80
CA SER A 296 -9.97 -22.35 20.93
C SER A 296 -10.34 -21.28 21.95
N LEU A 297 -10.96 -20.17 21.52
CA LEU A 297 -11.44 -19.11 22.40
C LEU A 297 -12.73 -19.53 23.12
N SER A 298 -13.63 -20.22 22.42
CA SER A 298 -14.84 -20.80 22.98
C SER A 298 -14.51 -21.78 24.11
N ASP A 299 -13.57 -22.70 23.88
CA ASP A 299 -13.12 -23.68 24.88
C ASP A 299 -12.50 -23.01 26.11
N ARG A 300 -11.61 -22.03 25.89
CA ARG A 300 -10.98 -21.28 26.98
C ARG A 300 -12.03 -20.52 27.79
N LEU A 301 -12.94 -19.80 27.13
CA LEU A 301 -13.99 -19.06 27.80
C LEU A 301 -14.95 -20.00 28.56
N TYR A 302 -15.23 -21.18 28.02
CA TYR A 302 -16.04 -22.20 28.70
C TYR A 302 -15.38 -22.67 30.02
N VAL A 303 -14.06 -22.89 30.00
CA VAL A 303 -13.28 -23.26 31.20
C VAL A 303 -13.26 -22.10 32.21
N ASP A 304 -13.01 -20.87 31.76
CA ASP A 304 -12.85 -19.70 32.62
C ASP A 304 -14.16 -19.23 33.26
N THR A 305 -15.30 -19.38 32.56
CA THR A 305 -16.57 -18.82 33.02
C THR A 305 -17.28 -19.65 34.09
N GLY A 306 -16.83 -20.88 34.38
CA GLY A 306 -17.45 -21.73 35.43
C GLY A 306 -18.98 -21.87 35.29
N ALA A 307 -19.64 -22.43 36.32
CA ALA A 307 -21.10 -22.61 36.31
C ALA A 307 -21.89 -21.34 36.70
N SER A 308 -21.22 -20.34 37.27
CA SER A 308 -21.86 -19.15 37.86
C SER A 308 -22.15 -18.02 36.86
N ASN A 309 -21.87 -18.22 35.57
CA ASN A 309 -22.03 -17.19 34.53
C ASN A 309 -23.01 -17.63 33.41
N PRO A 310 -24.34 -17.65 33.66
CA PRO A 310 -25.32 -18.23 32.75
C PRO A 310 -25.43 -17.49 31.39
N HIS A 311 -25.23 -16.17 31.38
CA HIS A 311 -25.28 -15.39 30.13
C HIS A 311 -24.11 -15.71 29.19
N LEU A 312 -22.92 -15.92 29.74
CA LEU A 312 -21.74 -16.31 28.94
C LEU A 312 -21.90 -17.73 28.40
N ARG A 313 -22.52 -18.63 29.17
CA ARG A 313 -22.88 -19.97 28.71
C ARG A 313 -23.89 -19.93 27.56
N SER A 314 -24.95 -19.14 27.69
CA SER A 314 -25.94 -18.96 26.60
C SER A 314 -25.29 -18.40 25.33
N MET A 315 -24.37 -17.45 25.46
CA MET A 315 -23.64 -16.90 24.32
C MET A 315 -22.78 -17.97 23.64
N LEU A 316 -22.06 -18.79 24.41
CA LEU A 316 -21.28 -19.91 23.88
C LEU A 316 -22.18 -20.90 23.13
N THR A 317 -23.32 -21.28 23.70
CA THR A 317 -24.29 -22.18 23.04
C THR A 317 -24.81 -21.61 21.72
N CYS A 318 -25.06 -20.29 21.62
CA CYS A 318 -25.42 -19.69 20.34
C CYS A 318 -24.28 -19.78 19.30
N LEU A 319 -23.04 -19.57 19.75
CA LEU A 319 -21.85 -19.62 18.90
C LEU A 319 -21.42 -21.04 18.51
N GLU A 320 -21.94 -22.09 19.17
CA GLU A 320 -21.67 -23.49 18.82
C GLU A 320 -22.02 -23.82 17.37
N SER A 321 -23.05 -23.17 16.81
CA SER A 321 -23.41 -23.27 15.38
C SER A 321 -22.26 -22.93 14.43
N LEU A 322 -21.32 -22.07 14.87
CA LEU A 322 -20.16 -21.61 14.11
C LEU A 322 -18.86 -22.31 14.50
N THR A 323 -18.79 -22.99 15.65
CA THR A 323 -17.59 -23.72 16.10
C THR A 323 -17.67 -25.22 15.85
N SER A 324 -18.85 -25.75 15.54
CA SER A 324 -19.02 -27.17 15.23
C SER A 324 -18.35 -27.58 13.91
N GLU A 325 -18.22 -28.89 13.66
CA GLU A 325 -17.70 -29.44 12.41
C GLU A 325 -18.56 -29.07 11.18
N VAL A 326 -19.84 -28.80 11.40
CA VAL A 326 -20.78 -28.35 10.36
C VAL A 326 -21.16 -26.91 10.68
N ILE A 327 -20.51 -25.98 10.00
CA ILE A 327 -20.81 -24.56 10.12
C ILE A 327 -22.13 -24.28 9.39
N GLU A 328 -23.10 -23.73 10.10
CA GLU A 328 -24.37 -23.29 9.54
C GLU A 328 -24.46 -21.76 9.57
N VAL A 329 -24.64 -21.13 8.40
CA VAL A 329 -24.78 -19.68 8.28
C VAL A 329 -25.99 -19.35 7.41
N GLU A 330 -26.88 -18.53 7.96
CA GLU A 330 -27.95 -17.85 7.22
C GLU A 330 -27.37 -16.61 6.53
N LEU A 331 -27.54 -16.54 5.21
CA LEU A 331 -27.01 -15.42 4.41
C LEU A 331 -28.01 -14.25 4.29
N ASP A 332 -29.24 -14.42 4.74
CA ASP A 332 -30.31 -13.44 4.66
C ASP A 332 -31.10 -13.36 5.97
N GLU A 333 -31.60 -12.17 6.31
CA GLU A 333 -32.43 -11.94 7.51
C GLU A 333 -33.75 -12.76 7.49
N GLY A 334 -34.12 -13.29 6.32
CA GLY A 334 -35.31 -14.12 6.12
C GLY A 334 -35.07 -15.64 6.19
N GLY A 335 -33.83 -16.10 6.40
CA GLY A 335 -33.47 -17.52 6.54
C GLY A 335 -33.71 -18.39 5.31
N GLN A 336 -33.87 -17.80 4.11
CA GLN A 336 -34.17 -18.56 2.89
C GLN A 336 -32.90 -19.11 2.23
N LYS A 337 -31.73 -18.57 2.55
CA LYS A 337 -30.44 -19.00 1.99
C LYS A 337 -29.52 -19.52 3.10
N MET A 338 -29.64 -20.81 3.35
CA MET A 338 -28.75 -21.55 4.27
C MET A 338 -27.53 -22.10 3.56
N VAL A 339 -26.34 -21.77 4.07
CA VAL A 339 -25.08 -22.39 3.66
C VAL A 339 -24.59 -23.29 4.78
N ARG A 340 -24.36 -24.56 4.44
CA ARG A 340 -23.78 -25.57 5.33
C ARG A 340 -22.41 -25.96 4.82
N LEU A 341 -21.38 -25.73 5.63
CA LEU A 341 -20.00 -26.09 5.32
C LEU A 341 -19.53 -27.14 6.32
N ARG A 342 -19.09 -28.30 5.82
CA ARG A 342 -18.49 -29.33 6.66
C ARG A 342 -16.97 -29.24 6.57
N ILE A 343 -16.32 -29.07 7.72
CA ILE A 343 -14.86 -29.14 7.82
C ILE A 343 -14.47 -30.59 8.03
N ILE A 344 -13.72 -31.14 7.08
CA ILE A 344 -13.12 -32.46 7.21
C ILE A 344 -11.68 -32.23 7.66
N SER A 345 -11.40 -32.39 8.95
CA SER A 345 -10.03 -32.54 9.42
C SER A 345 -9.64 -34.00 9.27
N ASP A 346 -8.60 -34.30 8.50
CA ASP A 346 -7.96 -35.62 8.56
C ASP A 346 -7.38 -35.80 9.97
N GLY A 347 -8.18 -36.41 10.84
CA GLY A 347 -7.68 -37.08 12.04
C GLY A 347 -6.92 -38.31 11.56
N GLY A 348 -5.62 -38.34 11.87
CA GLY A 348 -4.71 -39.40 11.45
C GLY A 348 -5.27 -40.80 11.64
N SER A 349 -5.03 -41.64 10.64
CA SER A 349 -4.86 -43.08 10.82
C SER A 349 -3.37 -43.38 10.88
#